data_AF-A0A7Y1XEW6-F1
#
_entry.id   AF-A0A7Y1XEW6-F1
#
_cell.length_a   1.000
_cell.length_b   1.000
_cell.length_c   1.000
_cell.angle_alpha   90.00
_cell.angle_beta   90.00
_cell.angle_gamma   90.00
#
_symmetry.space_group_name_H-M   'P 1'
#
loop_
_entity.id
_entity.type
_entity.pdbx_description
1 polymer ?
#
loop_
_entity_poly.entity_id
_entity_poly.type
_entity_poly.pdbx_seq_one_letter_code
_entity_poly.pdbx_strand_id
1 'polypeptide(L)' 'NNKGWRLDYALASEPLQEKLKRSVILSEAVHSDHCPILLEIET' A
#
# COMPACT_ATOMS: atom_id res chain seq x y z
N ASN A 1 6.39 -15.04 12.81
CA ASN A 1 7.58 -14.25 13.20
C ASN A 1 7.91 -13.32 12.02
N ASN A 2 7.20 -12.19 11.91
CA ASN A 2 7.43 -11.20 10.86
C ASN A 2 8.16 -10.01 11.50
N LYS A 3 9.43 -9.80 11.15
CA LYS A 3 10.32 -8.80 11.77
C LYS A 3 10.48 -7.54 10.91
N GLY A 4 9.64 -7.34 9.90
CA GLY A 4 9.67 -6.16 9.03
C GLY A 4 8.98 -4.94 9.66
N TRP A 5 9.23 -3.77 9.08
CA TRP A 5 8.61 -2.50 9.45
C TRP A 5 7.71 -1.99 8.33
N ARG A 6 6.67 -1.23 8.66
CA ARG A 6 5.82 -0.54 7.68
C ARG A 6 6.27 0.92 7.56
N LEU A 7 7.09 1.20 6.56
CA LEU A 7 7.66 2.54 6.32
C LEU A 7 7.01 3.28 5.15
N ASP A 8 6.33 2.55 4.25
CA ASP A 8 5.73 3.09 3.03
C ASP A 8 4.22 3.35 3.19
N TYR A 9 3.77 4.54 2.76
CA TYR A 9 2.38 5.00 2.87
C TYR A 9 1.93 5.72 1.60
N ALA A 10 0.75 5.35 1.09
CA ALA A 10 0.03 6.12 0.09
C ALA A 10 -1.00 7.01 0.81
N LEU A 11 -0.68 8.29 1.00
CA LEU A 11 -1.57 9.25 1.64
C LEU A 11 -2.65 9.70 0.65
N ALA A 12 -3.90 9.71 1.10
CA ALA A 12 -5.05 10.18 0.33
C ALA A 12 -5.68 11.39 1.02
N SER A 13 -6.22 12.32 0.23
CA SER A 13 -7.03 13.42 0.77
C SER A 13 -8.41 12.91 1.20
N GLU A 14 -9.08 13.60 2.13
CA GLU A 14 -10.42 13.22 2.61
C GLU A 14 -11.44 13.00 1.47
N PRO A 15 -11.51 13.85 0.42
CA PRO A 15 -12.47 13.61 -0.67
C PRO A 15 -12.18 12.34 -1.49
N LEU A 16 -10.95 11.83 -1.46
CA LEU A 16 -10.56 10.62 -2.19
C LEU A 16 -10.93 9.34 -1.42
N GLN A 17 -11.29 9.44 -0.14
CA GLN A 17 -11.62 8.30 0.73
C GLN A 17 -12.72 7.42 0.13
N GLU A 18 -13.78 8.01 -0.40
CA GLU A 18 -14.92 7.30 -1.00
C GLU A 18 -14.55 6.55 -2.29
N LYS A 19 -13.40 6.88 -2.90
CA LYS A 19 -12.90 6.22 -4.10
C LYS A 19 -11.87 5.13 -3.81
N LEU A 20 -11.45 4.95 -2.55
CA LEU A 20 -10.43 3.94 -2.22
C LEU A 20 -11.05 2.53 -2.26
N LYS A 21 -10.61 1.71 -3.21
CA LYS A 21 -11.16 0.36 -3.41
C LYS A 21 -10.38 -0.71 -2.66
N ARG A 22 -9.05 -0.67 -2.69
CA ARG A 22 -8.20 -1.53 -1.86
C ARG A 22 -6.82 -0.93 -1.62
N SER A 23 -6.22 -1.28 -0.48
CA SER A 23 -4.81 -1.04 -0.20
C SER A 23 -4.17 -2.34 0.30
N VAL A 24 -3.06 -2.75 -0.32
CA VAL A 24 -2.36 -3.99 0.02
C VAL A 24 -0.84 -3.80 0.00
N ILE A 25 -0.15 -4.60 0.81
CA ILE A 25 1.32 -4.72 0.79
C ILE A 25 1.65 -5.97 -0.03
N LEU A 26 2.47 -5.83 -1.07
CA LEU A 26 2.85 -6.92 -1.96
C LEU A 26 4.13 -7.61 -1.45
N SER A 27 4.06 -8.25 -0.29
CA SER A 27 5.23 -8.82 0.41
C SER A 27 5.92 -9.98 -0.33
N GLU A 28 5.26 -10.57 -1.33
CA GLU A 28 5.83 -11.63 -2.17
C GLU A 28 6.70 -11.08 -3.33
N ALA A 29 6.62 -9.78 -3.62
CA ALA A 29 7.42 -9.16 -4.66
C ALA A 29 8.85 -8.91 -4.15
N VAL A 30 9.82 -9.73 -4.58
CA VAL A 30 11.22 -9.68 -4.14
C VAL A 30 12.09 -8.94 -5.15
N HIS A 31 12.20 -7.62 -4.99
CA HIS A 31 12.98 -6.76 -5.88
C HIS A 31 13.79 -5.68 -5.14
N SER A 32 13.50 -5.44 -3.85
CA SER A 32 14.25 -4.54 -2.95
C SER A 32 14.16 -5.05 -1.50
N ASP A 33 14.88 -4.41 -0.60
CA ASP A 33 14.71 -4.46 0.85
C ASP A 33 13.34 -3.94 1.35
N HIS A 34 12.70 -3.07 0.56
CA HIS A 34 11.31 -2.69 0.70
C HIS A 34 10.40 -3.53 -0.21
N CYS A 35 9.16 -3.76 0.24
CA CYS A 35 8.12 -4.35 -0.61
C CYS A 35 7.17 -3.26 -1.12
N PRO A 36 6.63 -3.38 -2.36
CA PRO A 36 5.70 -2.40 -2.89
C PRO A 36 4.38 -2.35 -2.10
N ILE A 37 3.78 -1.17 -2.02
CA ILE A 37 2.39 -0.99 -1.64
C ILE A 37 1.54 -0.71 -2.88
N LEU A 38 0.34 -1.26 -2.93
CA LEU A 38 -0.64 -1.02 -3.99
C LEU A 38 -1.85 -0.30 -3.41
N LEU A 39 -2.30 0.74 -4.09
CA LEU A 39 -3.58 1.41 -3.85
C LEU A 39 -4.40 1.35 -5.13
N GLU A 40 -5.60 0.78 -5.05
CA GLU A 40 -6.59 0.79 -6.14
C GLU A 40 -7.68 1.81 -5.84
N ILE A 41 -8.06 2.57 -6.85
CA ILE A 41 -9.04 3.66 -6.77
C ILE A 41 -10.15 3.38 -7.80
N GLU A 42 -11.39 3.60 -7.42
CA GLU A 42 -12.56 3.55 -8.30
C GLU A 42 -12.57 4.78 -9.23
N THR A 43 -12.71 4.55 -10.53
CA THR A 43 -12.67 5.58 -11.58
C THR A 43 -14.05 6.11 -11.95
#